data_AF-A0A0D1WA74-F1
#
_entry.id   AF-A0A0D1WA74-F1
#
_cell.length_a   1.000
_cell.length_b   1.000
_cell.length_c   1.000
_cell.angle_alpha   90.00
_cell.angle_beta   90.00
_cell.angle_gamma   90.00
#
_symmetry.space_group_name_H-M   'P 1'
#
loop_
_entity.id
_entity.type
_entity.pdbx_description
1 polymer ?
#
loop_
_entity_poly.entity_id
_entity_poly.type
_entity_poly.pdbx_seq_one_letter_code
_entity_poly.pdbx_strand_id
1 'polypeptide(L)'
;MNIFNQKVLPAVRQMKDFEVLLRSRFEYMVLLDSHIGQIKSIVQTARQHDKKMLVHVDLIQGLRNDEYATEFLCQEIKPAGVISTRKSAVMTARKNKVLAIQRLFLLDTNALETSYRLVEQTQPDFIEVLPGVMPHIIAEVYEKVKIPVLAGGLIRTIEDAEMALDGGAIAVTTSRREIWKHFAGKK
;
A
#
# COMPACT_ATOMS: atom_id res chain seq x y z
N MET A 1 -10.17 12.41 6.37
CA MET A 1 -9.72 11.89 7.68
C MET A 1 -8.69 10.79 7.38
N ASN A 2 -7.43 10.95 7.78
CA ASN A 2 -6.36 9.98 7.45
C ASN A 2 -6.56 8.71 8.28
N ILE A 3 -7.09 7.65 7.67
CA ILE A 3 -7.44 6.38 8.34
C ILE A 3 -6.21 5.68 8.92
N PHE A 4 -5.03 5.97 8.38
CA PHE A 4 -3.78 5.40 8.86
C PHE A 4 -3.25 6.11 10.11
N ASN A 5 -3.71 7.34 10.41
CA ASN A 5 -3.14 8.24 11.41
C ASN A 5 -1.59 8.34 11.34
N GLN A 6 -1.05 8.18 10.13
CA GLN A 6 0.37 8.08 9.84
C GLN A 6 0.66 8.74 8.50
N LYS A 7 1.78 9.45 8.41
CA LYS A 7 2.24 10.08 7.15
C LYS A 7 3.07 9.12 6.29
N VAL A 8 3.66 8.11 6.89
CA VAL A 8 4.51 7.13 6.20
C VAL A 8 4.03 5.72 6.51
N LEU A 9 3.95 4.91 5.47
CA LEU A 9 3.67 3.48 5.51
C LEU A 9 4.97 2.74 5.15
N PRO A 10 5.69 2.19 6.14
CA PRO A 10 6.94 1.51 5.90
C PRO A 10 6.75 0.26 5.02
N ALA A 11 7.51 0.18 3.94
CA ALA A 11 7.49 -0.94 3.02
C ALA A 11 8.59 -1.95 3.39
N VAL A 12 8.16 -3.13 3.84
CA VAL A 12 9.01 -4.26 4.21
C VAL A 12 9.47 -4.98 2.95
N ARG A 13 10.79 -5.00 2.71
CA ARG A 13 11.43 -5.78 1.63
C ARG A 13 12.18 -7.01 2.12
N GLN A 14 12.62 -6.99 3.38
CA GLN A 14 13.42 -8.03 3.99
C GLN A 14 12.98 -8.23 5.43
N MET A 15 13.13 -9.45 5.96
CA MET A 15 12.73 -9.78 7.33
C MET A 15 13.45 -8.94 8.39
N LYS A 16 14.68 -8.49 8.11
CA LYS A 16 15.39 -7.54 8.98
C LYS A 16 14.68 -6.20 9.13
N ASP A 17 13.95 -5.74 8.10
CA ASP A 17 13.15 -4.52 8.19
C ASP A 17 11.88 -4.78 9.01
N PHE A 18 11.27 -5.96 8.82
CA PHE A 18 10.09 -6.37 9.56
C PHE A 18 10.35 -6.36 11.08
N GLU A 19 11.43 -6.98 11.55
CA GLU A 19 11.78 -7.01 12.98
C GLU A 19 11.98 -5.61 13.58
N VAL A 20 12.61 -4.70 12.82
CA VAL A 20 12.80 -3.29 13.25
C VAL A 20 11.46 -2.59 13.35
N LEU A 21 10.58 -2.79 12.38
CA LEU A 21 9.28 -2.12 12.31
C LEU A 21 8.27 -2.67 13.33
N LEU A 22 8.37 -3.95 13.72
CA LEU A 22 7.58 -4.52 14.82
C LEU A 22 7.79 -3.74 16.14
N ARG A 23 9.01 -3.23 16.36
CA ARG A 23 9.36 -2.43 17.55
C ARG A 23 9.11 -0.93 17.37
N SER A 24 8.69 -0.50 16.19
CA SER A 24 8.47 0.90 15.87
C SER A 24 7.07 1.38 16.30
N ARG A 25 6.79 2.68 16.19
CA ARG A 25 5.46 3.25 16.45
C ARG A 25 4.51 3.10 15.27
N PHE A 26 5.01 2.68 14.10
CA PHE A 26 4.16 2.52 12.92
C PHE A 26 3.15 1.40 13.17
N GLU A 27 1.87 1.68 12.92
CA GLU A 27 0.78 0.72 13.05
C GLU A 27 0.58 -0.01 11.72
N TYR A 28 0.50 0.72 10.62
CA TYR A 28 0.35 0.13 9.28
C TYR A 28 1.69 -0.03 8.57
N MET A 29 1.89 -1.19 7.94
CA MET A 29 3.07 -1.51 7.14
C MET A 29 2.67 -2.16 5.82
N VAL A 30 3.51 -2.01 4.79
CA VAL A 30 3.33 -2.64 3.48
C VAL A 30 4.28 -3.81 3.33
N LEU A 31 3.77 -5.01 3.02
CA LEU A 31 4.57 -6.16 2.64
C LEU A 31 4.69 -6.20 1.12
N LEU A 32 5.89 -5.95 0.60
CA LEU A 32 6.12 -5.90 -0.85
C LEU A 32 6.43 -7.27 -1.46
N ASP A 33 7.25 -8.08 -0.81
CA ASP A 33 7.68 -9.38 -1.35
C ASP A 33 7.58 -10.43 -0.24
N SER A 34 6.97 -11.57 -0.58
CA SER A 34 6.80 -12.68 0.34
C SER A 34 6.51 -13.96 -0.44
N HIS A 35 6.59 -15.11 0.22
CA HIS A 35 6.14 -16.37 -0.35
C HIS A 35 4.98 -16.97 0.47
N ILE A 36 4.18 -17.82 -0.18
CA ILE A 36 2.96 -18.41 0.42
C ILE A 36 3.22 -19.14 1.75
N GLY A 37 4.39 -19.78 1.90
CA GLY A 37 4.77 -20.44 3.16
C GLY A 37 5.02 -19.49 4.34
N GLN A 38 5.36 -18.22 4.10
CA GLN A 38 5.72 -17.26 5.15
C GLN A 38 4.61 -16.25 5.47
N ILE A 39 3.78 -15.91 4.48
CA ILE A 39 2.81 -14.82 4.60
C ILE A 39 1.90 -14.93 5.83
N LYS A 40 1.42 -16.14 6.15
CA LYS A 40 0.57 -16.38 7.32
C LYS A 40 1.29 -16.03 8.62
N SER A 41 2.54 -16.50 8.76
CA SER A 41 3.37 -16.22 9.93
C SER A 41 3.69 -14.73 10.06
N ILE A 42 4.04 -14.06 8.95
CA ILE A 42 4.33 -12.62 8.94
C ILE A 42 3.12 -11.81 9.39
N VAL A 43 1.94 -12.04 8.80
CA VAL A 43 0.72 -11.30 9.14
C VAL A 43 0.27 -11.59 10.58
N GLN A 44 0.38 -12.84 11.04
CA GLN A 44 0.04 -13.19 12.43
C GLN A 44 1.00 -12.53 13.44
N THR A 45 2.31 -12.58 13.18
CA THR A 45 3.32 -11.94 14.03
C THR A 45 3.11 -10.43 14.08
N ALA A 46 2.84 -9.79 12.95
CA ALA A 46 2.50 -8.37 12.89
C ALA A 46 1.29 -8.06 13.78
N ARG A 47 0.22 -8.85 13.66
CA ARG A 47 -1.01 -8.68 14.45
C ARG A 47 -0.77 -8.84 15.95
N GLN A 48 0.09 -9.77 16.37
CA GLN A 48 0.46 -9.96 17.78
C GLN A 48 1.21 -8.75 18.37
N HIS A 49 1.82 -7.92 17.53
CA HIS A 49 2.49 -6.67 17.91
C HIS A 49 1.64 -5.42 17.62
N ASP A 50 0.32 -5.59 17.49
CA ASP A 50 -0.64 -4.52 17.17
C ASP A 50 -0.31 -3.80 15.85
N LYS A 51 0.24 -4.54 14.88
CA LYS A 51 0.57 -4.05 13.55
C LYS A 51 -0.42 -4.54 12.50
N LYS A 52 -0.75 -3.65 11.56
CA LYS A 52 -1.68 -3.86 10.46
C LYS A 52 -0.91 -4.00 9.14
N MET A 53 -0.90 -5.20 8.58
CA MET A 53 -0.20 -5.48 7.32
C MET A 53 -1.09 -5.23 6.11
N LEU A 54 -0.62 -4.37 5.20
CA LEU A 54 -1.10 -4.22 3.83
C LEU A 54 -0.24 -5.12 2.94
N VAL A 55 -0.83 -6.09 2.27
CA VAL A 55 -0.07 -7.11 1.52
C VAL A 55 -0.18 -6.87 0.03
N HIS A 56 0.95 -6.84 -0.67
CA HIS A 56 0.97 -6.82 -2.13
C HIS A 56 0.74 -8.22 -2.71
N VAL A 57 -0.46 -8.49 -3.20
CA VAL A 57 -0.85 -9.85 -3.59
C VAL A 57 -0.23 -10.30 -4.91
N ASP A 58 0.09 -9.36 -5.81
CA ASP A 58 0.76 -9.69 -7.08
C ASP A 58 2.21 -10.16 -6.89
N LEU A 59 2.81 -9.93 -5.72
CA LEU A 59 4.21 -10.22 -5.42
C LEU A 59 4.35 -11.39 -4.43
N ILE A 60 3.29 -12.17 -4.21
CA ILE A 60 3.35 -13.38 -3.39
C ILE A 60 3.85 -14.54 -4.24
N GLN A 61 5.05 -15.00 -3.98
CA GLN A 61 5.64 -16.14 -4.69
C GLN A 61 4.90 -17.43 -4.32
N GLY A 62 4.55 -18.22 -5.34
CA GLY A 62 3.83 -19.47 -5.19
C GLY A 62 2.32 -19.34 -5.04
N LEU A 63 1.76 -18.12 -5.16
CA LEU A 63 0.32 -17.89 -5.17
C LEU A 63 -0.07 -17.17 -6.46
N ARG A 64 -1.02 -17.75 -7.21
CA ARG A 64 -1.63 -17.05 -8.34
C ARG A 64 -2.45 -15.89 -7.80
N ASN A 65 -2.48 -14.76 -8.47
CA ASN A 65 -3.28 -13.58 -8.08
C ASN A 65 -4.63 -13.55 -8.79
N ASP A 66 -5.40 -14.63 -8.64
CA ASP A 66 -6.79 -14.70 -9.08
C ASP A 66 -7.78 -14.42 -7.94
N GLU A 67 -9.07 -14.51 -8.22
CA GLU A 67 -10.13 -14.23 -7.25
C GLU A 67 -10.06 -15.21 -6.07
N TYR A 68 -9.86 -16.51 -6.32
CA TYR A 68 -9.81 -17.54 -5.29
C TYR A 68 -8.61 -17.36 -4.37
N ALA A 69 -7.44 -17.04 -4.91
CA ALA A 69 -6.28 -16.75 -4.11
C ALA A 69 -6.48 -15.49 -3.26
N THR A 70 -7.06 -14.44 -3.82
CA THR A 70 -7.36 -13.22 -3.05
C THR A 70 -8.37 -13.50 -1.94
N GLU A 71 -9.39 -14.32 -2.21
CA GLU A 71 -10.37 -14.77 -1.23
C GLU A 71 -9.72 -15.59 -0.11
N PHE A 72 -8.83 -16.53 -0.46
CA PHE A 72 -8.03 -17.28 0.49
C PHE A 72 -7.20 -16.35 1.40
N LEU A 73 -6.53 -15.34 0.83
CA LEU A 73 -5.77 -14.37 1.62
C LEU A 73 -6.70 -13.61 2.58
N CYS A 74 -7.87 -13.17 2.11
CA CYS A 74 -8.82 -12.43 2.92
C CYS A 74 -9.42 -13.27 4.05
N GLN A 75 -9.70 -14.56 3.82
CA GLN A 75 -10.38 -15.43 4.79
C GLN A 75 -9.41 -16.12 5.75
N GLU A 76 -8.29 -16.66 5.26
CA GLU A 76 -7.36 -17.47 6.06
C GLU A 76 -6.25 -16.63 6.70
N ILE A 77 -5.72 -15.65 5.98
CA ILE A 77 -4.60 -14.82 6.45
C ILE A 77 -5.12 -13.54 7.12
N LYS A 78 -6.23 -12.98 6.60
CA LYS A 78 -6.90 -11.77 7.11
C LYS A 78 -5.93 -10.58 7.26
N PRO A 79 -5.22 -10.17 6.19
CA PRO A 79 -4.41 -8.96 6.24
C PRO A 79 -5.30 -7.74 6.52
N ALA A 80 -4.70 -6.64 6.97
CA ALA A 80 -5.44 -5.40 7.17
C ALA A 80 -5.87 -4.77 5.84
N GLY A 81 -5.12 -5.05 4.77
CA GLY A 81 -5.44 -4.63 3.41
C GLY A 81 -4.68 -5.41 2.36
N VAL A 82 -5.16 -5.29 1.12
CA VAL A 82 -4.61 -5.91 -0.08
C VAL A 82 -4.24 -4.81 -1.07
N ILE A 83 -3.03 -4.89 -1.62
CA ILE A 83 -2.55 -4.04 -2.69
C ILE A 83 -2.43 -4.88 -3.96
N SER A 84 -3.06 -4.44 -5.04
CA SER A 84 -2.94 -5.07 -6.35
C SER A 84 -3.09 -4.06 -7.47
N THR A 85 -2.52 -4.41 -8.62
CA THR A 85 -2.78 -3.74 -9.90
C THR A 85 -4.02 -4.28 -10.61
N ARG A 86 -4.56 -5.42 -10.18
CA ARG A 86 -5.60 -6.15 -10.90
C ARG A 86 -7.00 -5.88 -10.38
N LYS A 87 -7.93 -5.69 -11.32
CA LYS A 87 -9.37 -5.51 -11.07
C LYS A 87 -9.95 -6.57 -10.13
N SER A 88 -9.74 -7.83 -10.47
CA SER A 88 -10.33 -8.98 -9.77
C SER A 88 -9.90 -9.03 -8.30
N ALA A 89 -8.62 -8.87 -8.02
CA ALA A 89 -8.10 -8.86 -6.65
C ALA A 89 -8.68 -7.71 -5.81
N VAL A 90 -8.75 -6.49 -6.36
CA VAL A 90 -9.32 -5.33 -5.66
C VAL A 90 -10.81 -5.54 -5.36
N MET A 91 -11.59 -6.01 -6.35
CA MET A 91 -13.01 -6.31 -6.16
C MET A 91 -13.24 -7.39 -5.09
N THR A 92 -12.44 -8.46 -5.13
CA THR A 92 -12.55 -9.56 -4.16
C THR A 92 -12.19 -9.11 -2.75
N ALA A 93 -11.16 -8.29 -2.58
CA ALA A 93 -10.79 -7.73 -1.27
C ALA A 93 -11.94 -6.89 -0.69
N ARG A 94 -12.56 -6.03 -1.50
CA ARG A 94 -13.72 -5.22 -1.09
C ARG A 94 -14.93 -6.08 -0.70
N LYS A 95 -15.25 -7.11 -1.50
CA LYS A 95 -16.34 -8.05 -1.19
C LYS A 95 -16.13 -8.72 0.17
N ASN A 96 -14.89 -9.00 0.53
CA ASN A 96 -14.50 -9.58 1.82
C ASN A 96 -14.29 -8.55 2.94
N LYS A 97 -14.65 -7.27 2.72
CA LYS A 97 -14.49 -6.17 3.71
C LYS A 97 -13.06 -5.97 4.20
N VAL A 98 -12.08 -6.29 3.35
CA VAL A 98 -10.66 -6.02 3.57
C VAL A 98 -10.31 -4.75 2.78
N LEU A 99 -9.46 -3.87 3.34
CA LEU A 99 -9.05 -2.65 2.67
C LEU A 99 -8.44 -2.97 1.30
N ALA A 100 -9.02 -2.42 0.25
CA ALA A 100 -8.57 -2.65 -1.12
C ALA A 100 -7.83 -1.42 -1.65
N ILE A 101 -6.56 -1.61 -1.97
CA ILE A 101 -5.67 -0.58 -2.48
C ILE A 101 -5.34 -0.90 -3.93
N GLN A 102 -5.80 -0.05 -4.85
CA GLN A 102 -5.50 -0.18 -6.27
C GLN A 102 -4.18 0.52 -6.58
N ARG A 103 -3.18 -0.24 -7.00
CA ARG A 103 -1.90 0.30 -7.43
C ARG A 103 -1.96 0.76 -8.88
N LEU A 104 -1.49 1.96 -9.15
CA LEU A 104 -1.41 2.58 -10.47
C LEU A 104 0.04 2.93 -10.82
N PHE A 105 0.44 2.58 -12.04
CA PHE A 105 1.74 2.95 -12.60
C PHE A 105 1.56 4.07 -13.62
N LEU A 106 2.10 5.24 -13.31
CA LEU A 106 2.16 6.38 -14.20
C LEU A 106 3.34 6.18 -15.15
N LEU A 107 3.07 5.54 -16.28
CA LEU A 107 4.05 5.34 -17.36
C LEU A 107 3.84 6.35 -18.48
N ASP A 108 2.58 6.51 -18.89
CA ASP A 108 2.15 7.42 -19.93
C ASP A 108 0.68 7.82 -19.71
N THR A 109 0.18 8.73 -20.55
CA THR A 109 -1.21 9.20 -20.50
C THR A 109 -2.24 8.08 -20.74
N ASN A 110 -1.93 7.09 -21.59
CA ASN A 110 -2.86 6.00 -21.90
C ASN A 110 -3.02 5.03 -20.71
N ALA A 111 -1.93 4.76 -19.99
CA ALA A 111 -1.91 3.99 -18.76
C ALA A 111 -2.70 4.70 -17.67
N LEU A 112 -2.58 6.03 -17.58
CA LEU A 112 -3.35 6.84 -16.64
C LEU A 112 -4.86 6.81 -16.93
N GLU A 113 -5.27 7.01 -18.19
CA GLU A 113 -6.68 6.93 -18.60
C GLU A 113 -7.28 5.54 -18.40
N THR A 114 -6.51 4.49 -18.68
CA THR A 114 -6.93 3.10 -18.41
C THR A 114 -7.07 2.85 -16.90
N SER A 115 -6.18 3.43 -16.12
CA SER A 115 -6.22 3.36 -14.66
C SER A 115 -7.46 4.05 -14.09
N TYR A 116 -7.87 5.20 -14.64
CA TYR A 116 -9.11 5.87 -14.23
C TYR A 116 -10.34 5.00 -14.48
N ARG A 117 -10.47 4.43 -15.69
CA ARG A 117 -11.56 3.48 -15.98
C ARG A 117 -11.57 2.27 -15.04
N LEU A 118 -10.38 1.77 -14.69
CA LEU A 118 -10.25 0.65 -13.76
C LEU A 118 -10.74 1.05 -12.36
N VAL A 119 -10.30 2.19 -11.85
CA VAL A 119 -10.67 2.74 -10.54
C VAL A 119 -12.17 3.02 -10.45
N GLU A 120 -12.78 3.57 -11.49
CA GLU A 120 -14.24 3.80 -11.55
C GLU A 120 -15.02 2.49 -11.41
N GLN A 121 -14.52 1.41 -12.02
CA GLN A 121 -15.15 0.10 -11.96
C GLN A 121 -14.89 -0.66 -10.65
N THR A 122 -13.72 -0.48 -10.03
CA THR A 122 -13.34 -1.19 -8.81
C THR A 122 -13.73 -0.47 -7.53
N GLN A 123 -13.84 0.86 -7.58
CA GLN A 123 -14.05 1.75 -6.44
C GLN A 123 -13.22 1.32 -5.22
N PRO A 124 -11.87 1.32 -5.32
CA PRO A 124 -11.00 0.91 -4.22
C PRO A 124 -11.13 1.87 -3.04
N ASP A 125 -10.76 1.42 -1.85
CA ASP A 125 -10.75 2.28 -0.65
C ASP A 125 -9.61 3.31 -0.74
N PHE A 126 -8.51 2.93 -1.40
CA PHE A 126 -7.35 3.80 -1.65
C PHE A 126 -6.71 3.51 -3.00
N ILE A 127 -5.97 4.49 -3.50
CA ILE A 127 -5.16 4.36 -4.70
C ILE A 127 -3.69 4.54 -4.33
N GLU A 128 -2.81 3.64 -4.75
CA GLU A 128 -1.36 3.85 -4.63
C GLU A 128 -0.79 4.29 -5.98
N VAL A 129 -0.27 5.53 -6.05
CA VAL A 129 0.30 6.12 -7.27
C VAL A 129 1.82 5.97 -7.25
N LEU A 130 2.35 5.39 -8.33
CA LEU A 130 3.79 5.25 -8.57
C LEU A 130 4.16 5.92 -9.91
N PRO A 131 5.16 6.82 -9.98
CA PRO A 131 6.05 7.22 -8.89
C PRO A 131 5.46 8.34 -8.01
N GLY A 132 5.84 8.35 -6.73
CA GLY A 132 5.31 9.26 -5.71
C GLY A 132 5.98 10.63 -5.68
N VAL A 133 6.93 10.90 -6.56
CA VAL A 133 7.69 12.17 -6.63
C VAL A 133 6.99 13.24 -7.49
N MET A 134 5.77 12.98 -7.95
CA MET A 134 5.01 13.85 -8.87
C MET A 134 3.76 14.42 -8.18
N PRO A 135 3.89 15.47 -7.34
CA PRO A 135 2.78 16.00 -6.53
C PRO A 135 1.60 16.50 -7.38
N HIS A 136 1.87 17.09 -8.54
CA HIS A 136 0.82 17.57 -9.46
C HIS A 136 -0.06 16.43 -9.99
N ILE A 137 0.52 15.26 -10.28
CA ILE A 137 -0.27 14.09 -10.72
C ILE A 137 -1.06 13.49 -9.55
N ILE A 138 -0.49 13.46 -8.34
CA ILE A 138 -1.19 12.99 -7.14
C ILE A 138 -2.46 13.84 -6.93
N ALA A 139 -2.34 15.16 -7.02
CA ALA A 139 -3.46 16.08 -6.94
C ALA A 139 -4.48 15.84 -8.07
N GLU A 140 -4.04 15.71 -9.32
CA GLU A 140 -4.92 15.45 -10.47
C GLU A 140 -5.72 14.15 -10.29
N VAL A 141 -5.06 13.06 -9.87
CA VAL A 141 -5.71 11.76 -9.63
C VAL A 141 -6.77 11.91 -8.56
N TYR A 142 -6.44 12.54 -7.42
CA TYR A 142 -7.41 12.78 -6.35
C TYR A 142 -8.58 13.65 -6.82
N GLU A 143 -8.32 14.69 -7.61
CA GLU A 143 -9.36 15.58 -8.12
C GLU A 143 -10.33 14.88 -9.07
N LYS A 144 -9.84 13.97 -9.92
CA LYS A 144 -10.66 13.21 -10.87
C LYS A 144 -11.49 12.12 -10.19
N VAL A 145 -10.87 11.28 -9.36
CA VAL A 145 -11.52 10.07 -8.82
C VAL A 145 -12.12 10.26 -7.42
N LYS A 146 -11.72 11.31 -6.69
CA LYS A 146 -12.13 11.61 -5.31
C LYS A 146 -11.84 10.50 -4.28
N ILE A 147 -10.98 9.53 -4.61
CA ILE A 147 -10.53 8.47 -3.70
C ILE A 147 -9.17 8.85 -3.11
N PRO A 148 -8.94 8.69 -1.80
CA PRO A 148 -7.68 9.07 -1.17
C PRO A 148 -6.45 8.36 -1.76
N VAL A 149 -5.37 9.11 -1.97
CA VAL A 149 -4.17 8.66 -2.69
C VAL A 149 -3.00 8.43 -1.73
N LEU A 150 -2.36 7.27 -1.86
CA LEU A 150 -1.05 6.92 -1.31
C LEU A 150 0.02 7.17 -2.37
N ALA A 151 1.13 7.80 -2.01
CA ALA A 151 2.23 8.03 -2.92
C ALA A 151 3.35 7.01 -2.65
N GLY A 152 3.82 6.32 -3.69
CA GLY A 152 4.82 5.28 -3.55
C GLY A 152 5.86 5.30 -4.65
N GLY A 153 7.02 4.70 -4.41
CA GLY A 153 8.07 4.55 -5.43
C GLY A 153 8.85 5.85 -5.72
N LEU A 154 10.14 5.67 -6.00
CA LEU A 154 11.13 6.74 -6.25
C LEU A 154 11.32 7.80 -5.15
N ILE A 155 10.60 7.76 -4.03
CA ILE A 155 10.86 8.59 -2.86
C ILE A 155 12.20 8.20 -2.24
N ARG A 156 13.19 9.10 -2.32
CA ARG A 156 14.56 8.88 -1.87
C ARG A 156 14.92 9.73 -0.67
N THR A 157 14.40 10.95 -0.60
CA THR A 157 14.70 11.89 0.48
C THR A 157 13.47 12.21 1.33
N ILE A 158 13.67 12.96 2.42
CA ILE A 158 12.57 13.43 3.28
C ILE A 158 11.73 14.45 2.50
N GLU A 159 12.39 15.32 1.73
CA GLU A 159 11.77 16.34 0.90
C GLU A 159 10.87 15.71 -0.16
N ASP A 160 11.28 14.61 -0.80
CA ASP A 160 10.42 13.85 -1.73
C ASP A 160 9.12 13.38 -1.04
N ALA A 161 9.22 12.91 0.21
CA ALA A 161 8.08 12.44 0.98
C ALA A 161 7.17 13.59 1.40
N GLU A 162 7.73 14.72 1.83
CA GLU A 162 6.98 15.92 2.17
C GLU A 162 6.26 16.50 0.95
N MET A 163 6.95 16.62 -0.20
CA MET A 163 6.36 17.06 -1.46
C MET A 163 5.17 16.18 -1.86
N ALA A 164 5.28 14.86 -1.72
CA ALA A 164 4.20 13.95 -2.04
C ALA A 164 2.97 14.16 -1.15
N LEU A 165 3.19 14.37 0.15
CA LEU A 165 2.12 14.67 1.13
C LEU A 165 1.47 16.02 0.84
N ASP A 166 2.27 17.05 0.54
CA ASP A 166 1.79 18.39 0.19
C ASP A 166 1.01 18.39 -1.13
N GLY A 167 1.37 17.49 -2.06
CA GLY A 167 0.63 17.21 -3.30
C GLY A 167 -0.74 16.53 -3.09
N GLY A 168 -1.13 16.24 -1.84
CA GLY A 168 -2.43 15.67 -1.50
C GLY A 168 -2.41 14.17 -1.20
N ALA A 169 -1.23 13.53 -1.14
CA ALA A 169 -1.15 12.15 -0.66
C ALA A 169 -1.49 12.07 0.83
N ILE A 170 -2.31 11.12 1.22
CA ILE A 170 -2.65 10.92 2.65
C ILE A 170 -1.51 10.27 3.43
N ALA A 171 -0.69 9.47 2.74
CA ALA A 171 0.50 8.82 3.29
C ALA A 171 1.44 8.38 2.16
N VAL A 172 2.70 8.18 2.51
CA VAL A 172 3.78 7.82 1.60
C VAL A 172 4.27 6.40 1.89
N THR A 173 4.32 5.54 0.87
CA THR A 173 4.91 4.19 0.96
C THR A 173 6.38 4.24 0.56
N THR A 174 7.27 3.86 1.48
CA THR A 174 8.72 3.89 1.22
C THR A 174 9.45 2.77 1.94
N SER A 175 10.52 2.26 1.33
CA SER A 175 11.43 1.28 1.94
C SER A 175 12.67 1.93 2.59
N ARG A 176 12.72 3.26 2.67
CA ARG A 176 13.88 4.01 3.17
C ARG A 176 13.79 4.23 4.69
N ARG A 177 14.71 3.58 5.42
CA ARG A 177 14.82 3.68 6.89
C ARG A 177 15.02 5.12 7.41
N GLU A 178 15.73 5.96 6.66
CA GLU A 178 15.96 7.37 7.04
C GLU A 178 14.65 8.16 7.10
N ILE A 179 13.79 7.97 6.10
CA ILE A 179 12.46 8.57 6.05
C ILE A 179 11.59 8.01 7.19
N TRP A 180 11.64 6.70 7.43
CA TRP A 180 10.93 6.11 8.57
C TRP A 180 11.33 6.76 9.90
N LYS A 181 12.63 6.96 10.14
CA LYS A 181 13.11 7.60 11.38
C LYS A 181 12.65 9.03 11.51
N HIS A 182 12.64 9.80 10.42
CA HIS A 182 12.16 11.18 10.42
C HIS A 182 10.67 11.27 10.81
N PHE A 183 9.84 10.40 10.23
CA PHE A 183 8.38 10.41 10.43
C PHE A 183 7.88 9.56 11.60
N ALA A 184 8.74 8.80 12.28
CA ALA A 184 8.37 7.97 13.43
C ALA A 184 7.95 8.79 14.68
N GLY A 185 8.09 10.12 14.64
CA GLY A 185 7.87 11.03 15.77
C GLY A 185 9.00 10.96 16.80
N LYS A 186 9.37 12.11 17.39
CA LYS A 186 10.22 12.11 18.59
C LYS A 186 9.41 11.55 19.76
N LYS A 187 10.07 10.79 20.65
CA LYS A 187 9.47 10.29 21.89
C LYS A 187 8.94 11.44 22.74
#